data_AF-A0A3D5VGD7-F1
#
_entry.id   AF-A0A3D5VGD7-F1
#
_cell.length_a   1.000
_cell.length_b   1.000
_cell.length_c   1.000
_cell.angle_alpha   90.00
_cell.angle_beta   90.00
_cell.angle_gamma   90.00
#
_symmetry.space_group_name_H-M   'P 1'
#
loop_
_entity.id
_entity.type
_entity.pdbx_description
1 polymer ?
#
loop_
_entity_poly.entity_id
_entity_poly.type
_entity_poly.pdbx_seq_one_letter_code
_entity_poly.pdbx_strand_id
1 'polypeptide(L)'
;PTHGYLPLMQTREARRAQVQLAVEQYGRLFGRPLTGLWLPECGYVPGVDEILKEFGVRYFFVETHGILNASPPPRYGVHAPLACRSGVTAFGRDPESSRQV
;
A
#
# COMPACT_ATOMS: atom_id res chain seq x y z
N PRO A 1 -7.61 3.30 12.10
CA PRO A 1 -7.95 2.15 11.21
C PRO A 1 -7.79 0.85 12.01
N THR A 2 -8.52 -0.21 11.69
CA THR A 2 -8.56 -1.45 12.49
C THR A 2 -7.49 -2.48 12.10
N HIS A 3 -6.57 -2.11 11.20
CA HIS A 3 -5.54 -3.00 10.66
C HIS A 3 -6.11 -4.29 10.01
N GLY A 4 -7.28 -4.21 9.37
CA GLY A 4 -7.89 -5.36 8.72
C GLY A 4 -7.12 -5.79 7.48
N TYR A 5 -6.81 -7.08 7.37
CA TYR A 5 -6.05 -7.62 6.24
C TYR A 5 -6.84 -7.56 4.93
N LEU A 6 -6.51 -6.56 4.09
CA LEU A 6 -7.27 -6.21 2.88
C LEU A 6 -7.46 -7.37 1.89
N PRO A 7 -6.48 -8.28 1.67
CA PRO A 7 -6.65 -9.39 0.75
C PRO A 7 -7.79 -10.35 1.12
N LEU A 8 -8.11 -10.50 2.43
CA LEU A 8 -9.20 -11.37 2.89
C LEU A 8 -10.57 -10.69 2.94
N MET A 9 -10.63 -9.37 2.72
CA MET A 9 -11.91 -8.67 2.60
C MET A 9 -12.55 -9.02 1.26
N GLN A 10 -13.77 -9.56 1.29
CA GLN A 10 -14.41 -10.10 0.08
C GLN A 10 -14.87 -9.02 -0.90
N THR A 11 -15.25 -7.85 -0.39
CA THR A 11 -15.84 -6.79 -1.21
C THR A 11 -14.89 -5.59 -1.34
N ARG A 12 -14.98 -4.90 -2.49
CA ARG A 12 -14.24 -3.67 -2.74
C ARG A 12 -14.64 -2.59 -1.75
N GLU A 13 -15.92 -2.56 -1.38
CA GLU A 13 -16.53 -1.62 -0.44
C GLU A 13 -15.94 -1.78 0.96
N ALA A 14 -15.70 -3.02 1.42
CA ALA A 14 -15.07 -3.27 2.71
C ALA A 14 -13.62 -2.75 2.75
N ARG A 15 -12.84 -3.01 1.68
CA ARG A 15 -11.47 -2.48 1.55
C ARG A 15 -11.48 -0.95 1.49
N ARG A 16 -12.40 -0.37 0.72
CA ARG A 16 -12.59 1.07 0.58
C ARG A 16 -12.93 1.74 1.90
N ALA A 17 -13.84 1.16 2.69
CA ALA A 17 -14.22 1.67 4.00
C ALA A 17 -13.02 1.69 4.97
N GLN A 18 -12.14 0.70 4.92
CA GLN A 18 -10.92 0.65 5.74
C GLN A 18 -9.93 1.77 5.38
N VAL A 19 -9.70 1.99 4.09
CA VAL A 19 -8.83 3.08 3.62
C VAL A 19 -9.45 4.44 3.96
N GLN A 20 -10.75 4.62 3.74
CA GLN A 20 -11.47 5.84 4.10
C GLN A 20 -11.28 6.17 5.59
N LEU A 21 -11.53 5.19 6.46
CA LEU A 21 -11.37 5.36 7.90
C LEU A 21 -9.92 5.73 8.28
N ALA A 22 -8.93 5.14 7.62
CA ALA A 22 -7.52 5.49 7.84
C ALA A 22 -7.24 6.96 7.49
N VAL A 23 -7.71 7.41 6.33
CA VAL A 23 -7.49 8.77 5.81
C VAL A 23 -8.21 9.82 6.67
N GLU A 24 -9.48 9.57 7.02
CA GLU A 24 -10.27 10.48 7.86
C GLU A 24 -9.67 10.61 9.27
N GLN A 25 -9.28 9.49 9.88
CA GLN A 25 -8.66 9.49 11.21
C GLN A 25 -7.32 10.23 11.19
N TYR A 26 -6.48 9.99 10.17
CA TYR A 26 -5.21 10.72 10.03
C TYR A 26 -5.44 12.22 9.85
N GLY A 27 -6.37 12.61 8.98
CA GLY A 27 -6.72 14.01 8.76
C GLY A 27 -7.19 14.72 10.03
N ARG A 28 -8.02 14.05 10.85
CA ARG A 28 -8.48 14.57 12.15
C ARG A 28 -7.35 14.73 13.16
N LEU A 29 -6.45 13.75 13.24
CA LEU A 29 -5.38 13.73 14.25
C LEU A 29 -4.21 14.66 13.91
N PHE A 30 -3.88 14.80 12.63
CA PHE A 30 -2.67 15.52 12.18
C PHE A 30 -2.97 16.82 11.43
N GLY A 31 -4.24 17.14 11.16
CA GLY A 31 -4.64 18.37 10.48
C GLY A 31 -4.16 18.48 9.03
N ARG A 32 -3.76 17.37 8.40
CA ARG A 32 -3.24 17.32 7.03
C ARG A 32 -3.62 16.01 6.33
N PRO A 33 -3.69 15.97 4.99
CA PRO A 33 -4.06 14.76 4.26
C PRO A 33 -3.01 13.65 4.39
N LEU A 34 -3.48 12.40 4.42
CA LEU A 34 -2.63 11.22 4.38
C LEU A 34 -2.00 11.08 2.98
N THR A 35 -0.68 11.04 2.89
CA THR A 35 0.03 10.92 1.59
C THR A 35 0.64 9.54 1.35
N GLY A 36 0.84 8.75 2.40
CA GLY A 36 1.34 7.38 2.32
C GLY A 36 0.66 6.48 3.34
N LEU A 37 0.54 5.20 3.02
CA LEU A 37 -0.14 4.22 3.88
C LEU A 37 0.70 2.95 4.05
N TRP A 38 0.83 2.47 5.29
CA TRP A 38 1.28 1.11 5.56
C TRP A 38 0.07 0.16 5.42
N LEU A 39 0.11 -0.74 4.44
CA LEU A 39 -0.95 -1.74 4.28
C LEU A 39 -0.88 -2.75 5.44
N PRO A 40 -2.02 -3.18 6.00
CA PRO A 40 -2.03 -4.21 7.03
C PRO A 40 -1.29 -5.46 6.58
N GLU A 41 -0.26 -5.85 7.33
CA GLU A 41 0.66 -6.96 7.01
C GLU A 41 1.32 -6.87 5.63
N CYS A 42 1.48 -5.66 5.08
CA CYS A 42 1.92 -5.44 3.70
C CYS A 42 1.06 -6.20 2.66
N GLY A 43 -0.16 -6.56 3.04
CA GLY A 43 -1.09 -7.35 2.25
C GLY A 43 -1.66 -6.57 1.10
N TYR A 44 -1.18 -6.86 -0.10
CA TYR A 44 -1.65 -6.24 -1.34
C TYR A 44 -2.51 -7.22 -2.15
N VAL A 45 -3.57 -6.68 -2.76
CA VAL A 45 -4.37 -7.36 -3.78
C VAL A 45 -4.66 -6.34 -4.90
N PRO A 46 -4.67 -6.75 -6.18
CA PRO A 46 -4.96 -5.83 -7.28
C PRO A 46 -6.24 -5.01 -7.07
N GLY A 47 -6.19 -3.71 -7.40
CA GLY A 47 -7.29 -2.77 -7.22
C GLY A 47 -7.27 -2.03 -5.87
N VAL A 48 -6.42 -2.44 -4.91
CA VAL A 48 -6.18 -1.63 -3.70
C VAL A 48 -5.55 -0.30 -4.07
N ASP A 49 -4.63 -0.27 -5.02
CA ASP A 49 -3.95 0.95 -5.49
C ASP A 49 -4.93 1.98 -6.07
N GLU A 50 -6.00 1.54 -6.75
CA GLU A 50 -7.09 2.40 -7.21
C GLU A 50 -7.85 3.03 -6.05
N ILE A 51 -8.18 2.24 -5.02
CA ILE A 51 -8.82 2.75 -3.79
C ILE A 51 -7.90 3.77 -3.11
N LEU A 52 -6.60 3.48 -2.99
CA LEU A 52 -5.63 4.42 -2.42
C LEU A 52 -5.62 5.75 -3.20
N LYS A 53 -5.67 5.67 -4.54
CA LYS A 53 -5.73 6.83 -5.42
C LYS A 53 -6.99 7.67 -5.18
N GLU A 54 -8.15 7.05 -5.00
CA GLU A 54 -9.43 7.74 -4.70
C GLU A 54 -9.32 8.65 -3.47
N PHE A 55 -8.53 8.25 -2.46
CA PHE A 55 -8.35 9.01 -1.23
C PHE A 55 -7.07 9.87 -1.21
N GLY A 56 -6.41 10.05 -2.35
CA GLY A 56 -5.22 10.91 -2.48
C GLY A 56 -3.94 10.31 -1.88
N VAL A 57 -3.93 9.03 -1.53
CA VAL A 57 -2.72 8.33 -1.08
C VAL A 57 -1.79 8.13 -2.28
N ARG A 58 -0.53 8.53 -2.13
CA ARG A 58 0.45 8.57 -3.22
C ARG A 58 1.39 7.38 -3.21
N TYR A 59 1.62 6.78 -2.04
CA TYR A 59 2.48 5.62 -1.92
C TYR A 59 2.07 4.67 -0.80
N PHE A 60 2.54 3.42 -0.89
CA PHE A 60 2.37 2.40 0.14
C PHE A 60 3.55 1.43 0.17
N PHE A 61 3.58 0.59 1.20
CA PHE A 61 4.62 -0.42 1.39
C PHE A 61 4.06 -1.83 1.21
N VAL A 62 4.85 -2.68 0.58
CA VAL A 62 4.58 -4.11 0.37
C VAL A 62 5.82 -4.94 0.72
N GLU A 63 5.60 -6.23 0.93
CA GLU A 63 6.70 -7.15 1.16
C GLU A 63 7.52 -7.38 -0.13
N THR A 64 8.76 -7.82 0.02
CA THR A 64 9.71 -8.10 -1.08
C THR A 64 9.05 -8.83 -2.26
N HIS A 65 8.28 -9.89 -1.98
CA HIS A 65 7.63 -10.70 -3.01
C HIS A 65 6.55 -9.94 -3.79
N GLY A 66 5.92 -8.91 -3.20
CA GLY A 66 4.95 -8.05 -3.86
C GLY A 66 5.57 -7.21 -4.98
N ILE A 67 6.84 -6.85 -4.85
CA ILE A 67 7.61 -6.17 -5.90
C ILE A 67 8.19 -7.19 -6.89
N LEU A 68 8.84 -8.24 -6.41
CA LEU A 68 9.52 -9.20 -7.28
C LEU A 68 8.57 -9.97 -8.22
N ASN A 69 7.32 -10.17 -7.80
CA ASN A 69 6.29 -10.84 -8.61
C ASN A 69 5.40 -9.86 -9.38
N ALA A 70 5.77 -8.57 -9.46
CA ALA A 70 5.00 -7.59 -10.21
C ALA A 70 4.97 -7.93 -11.71
N SER A 71 3.91 -7.46 -12.39
CA SER A 71 3.77 -7.57 -13.84
C SER A 71 3.61 -6.17 -14.45
N PRO A 72 4.56 -5.71 -15.30
CA PRO A 72 5.77 -6.42 -15.73
C PRO A 72 6.80 -6.59 -14.58
N PRO A 73 7.76 -7.53 -14.72
CA PRO A 73 8.81 -7.73 -13.72
C PRO A 73 9.64 -6.45 -13.48
N PRO A 74 10.07 -6.18 -12.24
CA PRO A 74 10.81 -4.98 -11.90
C PRO A 74 12.25 -5.01 -12.44
N ARG A 75 12.70 -3.91 -13.06
CA ARG A 75 14.10 -3.79 -13.56
C ARG A 75 15.14 -3.73 -12.42
N TYR A 76 14.79 -3.10 -11.30
CA TYR A 76 15.72 -2.83 -10.19
C TYR A 76 15.35 -3.59 -8.90
N GLY A 77 14.51 -4.63 -9.00
CA GLY A 77 14.02 -5.36 -7.84
C GLY A 77 13.36 -4.43 -6.81
N VAL A 78 13.67 -4.60 -5.53
CA VAL A 78 13.17 -3.77 -4.42
C VAL A 78 13.92 -2.45 -4.23
N HIS A 79 15.01 -2.21 -4.97
CA HIS A 79 15.86 -1.04 -4.81
C HIS A 79 15.36 0.21 -5.56
N ALA A 80 14.24 0.10 -6.27
CA ALA A 80 13.51 1.23 -6.83
C ALA A 80 12.00 1.06 -6.61
N PRO A 81 11.26 2.15 -6.39
CA PRO A 81 9.80 2.08 -6.31
C PRO A 81 9.18 1.64 -7.64
N LEU A 82 8.00 1.00 -7.54
CA LEU A 82 7.16 0.70 -8.70
C LEU A 82 5.93 1.59 -8.74
N ALA A 83 5.67 2.22 -9.88
CA ALA A 83 4.39 2.89 -10.11
C ALA A 83 3.35 1.87 -10.57
N CYS A 84 2.24 1.76 -9.84
CA CYS A 84 1.06 1.03 -10.28
C CYS A 84 0.40 1.75 -11.47
N ARG A 85 -0.49 1.06 -12.20
CA ARG A 85 -1.24 1.67 -13.32
C ARG A 85 -2.10 2.86 -12.87
N SER A 86 -2.57 2.86 -11.62
CA SER A 86 -3.25 3.99 -10.97
C SER A 86 -2.37 5.22 -10.73
N GLY A 87 -1.05 5.08 -10.87
CA GLY A 87 -0.03 6.08 -10.54
C GLY A 87 0.36 6.12 -9.06
N VAL A 88 -0.22 5.28 -8.21
CA VAL A 88 0.21 5.11 -6.81
C VAL A 88 1.50 4.31 -6.78
N THR A 89 2.44 4.69 -5.91
CA THR A 89 3.77 4.09 -5.86
C THR A 89 3.88 3.01 -4.76
N ALA A 90 4.35 1.82 -5.11
CA ALA A 90 4.65 0.75 -4.18
C ALA A 90 6.15 0.70 -3.87
N PHE A 91 6.49 0.65 -2.58
CA PHE A 91 7.84 0.43 -2.09
C PHE A 91 7.95 -0.98 -1.50
N GLY A 92 8.97 -1.73 -1.92
CA GLY A 92 9.28 -3.03 -1.36
C GLY A 92 10.15 -2.91 -0.11
N ARG A 93 10.01 -3.86 0.80
CA ARG A 93 11.00 -4.10 1.85
C ARG A 93 12.32 -4.57 1.24
N ASP A 94 13.44 -4.04 1.76
CA ASP A 94 14.78 -4.56 1.47
C ASP A 94 15.10 -5.75 2.39
N PRO A 95 15.27 -6.97 1.84
CA PRO A 95 15.59 -8.15 2.65
C PRO A 95 17.01 -8.11 3.24
N GLU A 96 17.95 -7.36 2.68
CA GLU A 96 19.32 -7.29 3.21
C GLU A 96 19.38 -6.50 4.51
N SER A 97 18.73 -5.33 4.54
CA SER A 97 18.54 -4.53 5.76
C SER A 97 17.80 -5.28 6.86
N SER A 98 16.99 -6.29 6.53
CA SER A 98 16.21 -7.03 7.52
C SER A 98 16.97 -8.12 8.29
N ARG A 99 18.14 -8.55 7.81
CA ARG A 99 18.95 -9.57 8.48
C ARG A 99 19.96 -8.98 9.46
N GLN A 100 20.13 -7.66 9.44
CA GLN A 100 21.15 -6.97 10.22
C GLN A 100 20.61 -6.41 11.57
N VAL A 101 19.35 -6.69 11.91
CA VAL A 101 18.68 -6.27 13.15
C VAL A 101 17.96 -7.42 13.82
#